data_AF-W8YL94-F1
#
_entry.id   AF-W8YL94-F1
#
_cell.length_a   1.000
_cell.length_b   1.000
_cell.length_c   1.000
_cell.angle_alpha   90.00
_cell.angle_beta   90.00
_cell.angle_gamma   90.00
#
_symmetry.space_group_name_H-M   'P 1'
#
loop_
_entity.id
_entity.type
_entity.pdbx_description
1 polymer ?
#
loop_
_entity_poly.entity_id
_entity_poly.type
_entity_poly.pdbx_seq_one_letter_code
_entity_poly.pdbx_strand_id
1 'polypeptide(L)'
;MVLSLLEFQSLHTIPNGRSIDQDMGLVRFEKGSFLYFLDKDATGKPMKRWITSPSALNKYAFHSDAAMLPQWMKHAIPNGASIR
;
A
#
# COMPACT_ATOMS: atom_id res chain seq x y z
N MET A 1 -34.89 -29.64 2.47
CA MET A 1 -34.37 -28.39 1.89
C MET A 1 -33.22 -27.93 2.79
N VAL A 2 -31.98 -28.17 2.37
CA VAL A 2 -30.78 -27.84 3.16
C VAL A 2 -30.02 -26.76 2.39
N LEU A 3 -29.72 -25.66 3.07
CA LEU A 3 -28.95 -24.53 2.56
C LEU A 3 -27.55 -25.00 2.15
N SER A 4 -27.17 -24.79 0.90
CA SER A 4 -25.82 -25.05 0.41
C SER A 4 -24.84 -24.06 1.03
N LEU A 5 -24.13 -24.51 2.07
CA LEU A 5 -22.94 -23.88 2.58
C LEU A 5 -21.88 -23.97 1.45
N LEU A 6 -21.57 -22.83 0.80
CA LEU A 6 -20.42 -22.77 -0.10
C LEU A 6 -19.17 -23.11 0.73
N GLU A 7 -18.70 -24.34 0.60
CA GLU A 7 -17.40 -24.76 1.10
C GLU A 7 -16.34 -23.93 0.36
N PHE A 8 -15.81 -22.91 1.02
CA PHE A 8 -14.60 -22.23 0.57
C PHE A 8 -13.49 -23.28 0.51
N GLN A 9 -13.11 -23.68 -0.70
CA GLN A 9 -11.97 -24.55 -0.93
C GLN A 9 -10.75 -23.94 -0.22
N SER A 10 -10.20 -24.73 0.69
CA SER A 10 -9.14 -24.36 1.64
C SER A 10 -8.06 -23.43 1.08
N LEU A 11 -7.74 -22.37 1.83
CA LEU A 11 -6.74 -21.35 1.54
C LEU A 11 -5.30 -21.88 1.31
N HIS A 12 -5.05 -23.19 1.40
CA HIS A 12 -3.72 -23.81 1.33
C HIS A 12 -3.00 -23.65 -0.03
N THR A 13 -3.72 -23.38 -1.11
CA THR A 13 -3.14 -23.11 -2.44
C THR A 13 -2.86 -21.63 -2.68
N ILE A 14 -3.35 -20.75 -1.80
CA ILE A 14 -3.09 -19.32 -1.87
C ILE A 14 -1.76 -19.08 -1.14
N PRO A 15 -0.70 -18.65 -1.83
CA PRO A 15 0.55 -18.36 -1.16
C PRO A 15 0.32 -17.26 -0.13
N ASN A 16 0.95 -17.38 1.04
CA ASN A 16 0.98 -16.29 1.99
C ASN A 16 1.57 -15.05 1.29
N GLY A 17 0.75 -14.01 1.15
CA GLY A 17 1.25 -12.69 0.74
C GLY A 17 2.30 -12.21 1.74
N ARG A 18 3.15 -11.28 1.33
CA ARG A 18 4.01 -10.59 2.30
C ARG A 18 3.11 -9.93 3.35
N SER A 19 3.44 -10.13 4.62
CA SER A 19 2.80 -9.37 5.70
C SER A 19 2.91 -7.89 5.37
N ILE A 20 1.77 -7.21 5.27
CA ILE A 20 1.73 -5.76 5.20
C ILE A 20 2.17 -5.27 6.56
N ASP A 21 3.31 -4.58 6.61
CA ASP A 21 3.82 -4.01 7.85
C ASP A 21 2.86 -2.92 8.34
N GLN A 22 2.69 -2.76 9.65
CA GLN A 22 1.78 -1.75 10.22
C GLN A 22 2.22 -0.33 9.84
N ASP A 23 3.51 -0.15 9.53
CA ASP A 23 4.09 1.11 9.10
C ASP A 23 3.89 1.39 7.59
N MET A 24 3.22 0.50 6.86
CA MET A 24 2.87 0.68 5.45
C MET A 24 1.52 1.35 5.30
N GLY A 25 1.47 2.41 4.50
CA GLY A 25 0.24 3.18 4.34
C GLY A 25 0.39 4.34 3.37
N LEU A 26 -0.74 5.00 3.11
CA LEU A 26 -0.73 6.23 2.34
C LEU A 26 -0.14 7.37 3.17
N VAL A 27 0.71 8.15 2.55
CA VAL A 27 1.33 9.33 3.15
C VAL A 27 1.33 10.52 2.21
N ARG A 28 1.26 11.70 2.79
CA ARG A 28 1.62 12.97 2.15
C ARG A 28 2.78 13.58 2.90
N PHE A 29 3.61 14.33 2.19
CA PHE A 29 4.64 15.13 2.83
C PHE A 29 4.15 16.56 2.99
N GLU A 30 4.50 17.20 4.10
CA GLU A 30 4.21 18.61 4.33
C GLU A 30 4.58 19.46 3.09
N LYS A 31 3.74 20.43 2.74
CA LYS A 31 3.93 21.31 1.56
C LYS A 31 3.91 20.57 0.21
N GLY A 32 3.62 19.27 0.19
CA GLY A 32 3.46 18.46 -1.01
C GLY A 32 2.00 18.15 -1.32
N SER A 33 1.65 18.15 -2.61
CA SER A 33 0.33 17.73 -3.10
C SER A 33 0.26 16.26 -3.52
N PHE A 34 1.42 15.59 -3.59
CA PHE A 34 1.50 14.22 -4.07
C PHE A 34 1.26 13.20 -2.96
N LEU A 35 0.53 12.16 -3.31
CA LEU A 35 0.22 11.02 -2.47
C LEU A 35 1.21 9.89 -2.75
N TYR A 36 1.77 9.31 -1.71
CA TYR A 36 2.70 8.20 -1.80
C TYR A 36 2.20 7.02 -0.97
N PHE A 37 2.57 5.81 -1.36
CA PHE A 37 2.47 4.63 -0.51
C PHE A 37 3.85 4.33 0.09
N LEU A 38 3.95 4.24 1.41
CA LEU A 38 5.13 3.72 2.08
C LEU A 38 5.14 2.20 1.98
N ASP A 39 6.24 1.67 1.45
CA ASP A 39 6.43 0.26 1.11
C ASP A 39 7.84 -0.17 1.52
N LYS A 40 8.16 -1.44 1.32
CA LYS A 40 9.52 -1.99 1.48
C LYS A 40 9.97 -2.65 0.18
N ASP A 41 11.26 -2.52 -0.14
CA ASP A 41 11.86 -3.17 -1.30
C ASP A 41 11.99 -4.69 -1.13
N ALA A 42 12.58 -5.36 -2.13
CA ALA A 42 12.80 -6.80 -2.07
C ALA A 42 13.69 -7.23 -0.88
N THR A 43 14.49 -6.30 -0.34
CA THR A 43 15.39 -6.50 0.80
C THR A 43 14.80 -6.05 2.14
N GLY A 44 13.57 -5.51 2.14
CA GLY A 44 12.90 -5.01 3.35
C GLY A 44 13.21 -3.56 3.69
N LYS A 45 13.96 -2.82 2.86
CA LYS A 45 14.28 -1.40 3.12
C LYS A 45 13.11 -0.50 2.72
N PRO A 46 12.84 0.58 3.48
CA PRO A 46 11.71 1.46 3.20
C PRO A 46 11.88 2.19 1.87
N MET A 47 10.79 2.33 1.13
CA MET A 47 10.68 3.16 -0.07
C MET A 47 9.33 3.89 -0.10
N LYS A 48 9.23 4.94 -0.91
CA LYS A 48 7.96 5.60 -1.20
C LYS A 48 7.60 5.44 -2.68
N ARG A 49 6.36 5.04 -2.94
CA ARG A 49 5.84 4.81 -4.30
C ARG A 49 4.79 5.85 -4.62
N TRP A 50 5.02 6.65 -5.66
CA TRP A 50 4.09 7.71 -6.04
C TRP A 50 2.79 7.12 -6.60
N ILE A 51 1.64 7.53 -6.04
CA ILE A 51 0.31 7.26 -6.60
C ILE A 51 0.03 8.31 -7.67
N THR A 52 0.03 7.87 -8.92
CA THR A 52 -0.08 8.79 -10.07
C THR A 52 -1.51 9.03 -10.55
N SER A 53 -2.46 8.17 -10.14
CA SER A 53 -3.85 8.24 -10.56
C SER A 53 -4.81 7.97 -9.38
N PRO A 54 -5.93 8.70 -9.27
CA PRO A 54 -7.01 8.35 -8.34
C PRO A 54 -7.58 6.94 -8.58
N SER A 55 -7.57 6.44 -9.83
CA SER A 55 -8.04 5.08 -10.14
C SER A 55 -7.21 3.99 -9.46
N ALA A 56 -5.94 4.26 -9.18
CA ALA A 56 -5.07 3.35 -8.46
C ALA A 56 -5.56 3.15 -7.00
N LEU A 57 -6.10 4.19 -6.36
CA LEU A 57 -6.62 4.09 -4.99
C LEU A 57 -7.72 3.05 -4.90
N ASN A 58 -8.67 3.09 -5.84
CA ASN A 58 -9.75 2.12 -5.92
C ASN A 58 -9.25 0.71 -6.27
N LYS A 59 -8.36 0.61 -7.27
CA LYS A 59 -7.82 -0.67 -7.74
C LYS A 59 -7.08 -1.43 -6.64
N TYR A 60 -6.35 -0.72 -5.79
CA TYR A 60 -5.56 -1.29 -4.70
C TYR A 60 -6.27 -1.22 -3.34
N ALA A 61 -7.55 -0.82 -3.31
CA ALA A 61 -8.36 -0.69 -2.10
C ALA A 61 -7.68 0.13 -0.99
N PHE A 62 -6.94 1.17 -1.38
CA PHE A 62 -6.37 2.09 -0.40
C PHE A 62 -7.48 2.92 0.24
N HIS A 63 -7.50 2.97 1.57
CA HIS A 63 -8.33 3.93 2.30
C HIS A 63 -7.80 5.34 2.03
N SER A 64 -8.69 6.34 1.92
CA SER A 64 -8.32 7.71 1.52
C SER A 64 -7.50 8.48 2.56
N ASP A 65 -7.39 7.96 3.77
CA ASP A 65 -6.73 8.63 4.89
C ASP A 65 -5.21 8.45 4.77
N ALA A 66 -4.54 9.54 4.40
CA ALA A 66 -3.10 9.59 4.28
C ALA A 66 -2.49 10.30 5.49
N ALA A 67 -1.51 9.65 6.14
CA ALA A 67 -0.75 10.28 7.20
C ALA A 67 0.10 11.43 6.66
N MET A 68 0.24 12.51 7.42
CA MET A 68 1.11 13.63 7.06
C MET A 68 2.50 13.41 7.66
N LEU A 69 3.53 13.45 6.82
CA LEU A 69 4.92 13.32 7.22
C LEU A 69 5.70 14.63 7.01
N PRO A 70 6.65 14.96 7.91
CA PRO A 70 7.60 16.04 7.73
C PRO A 70 8.26 16.09 6.35
N GLN A 71 8.40 17.29 5.79
CA GLN A 71 8.95 17.48 4.43
C GLN A 71 10.37 16.91 4.27
N TRP A 72 11.18 16.91 5.33
CA TRP A 72 12.56 16.39 5.27
C TRP A 72 12.61 14.89 4.94
N MET A 73 11.60 14.11 5.35
CA MET A 73 11.54 12.67 5.08
C MET A 73 11.35 12.35 3.60
N LYS A 74 10.79 13.27 2.81
CA LYS A 74 10.59 13.08 1.37
C LYS A 74 11.90 12.76 0.64
N HIS A 75 13.01 13.35 1.09
CA HIS A 75 14.32 13.14 0.49
C HIS A 75 15.11 12.01 1.17
N ALA A 76 14.77 11.67 2.42
CA ALA A 76 15.39 10.57 3.16
C ALA A 76 14.90 9.18 2.71
N ILE A 77 13.63 9.07 2.31
CA ILE A 77 13.04 7.80 1.85
C ILE A 77 13.26 7.65 0.34
N PRO A 78 13.90 6.59 -0.16
CA PRO A 78 14.11 6.37 -1.60
C PRO A 78 12.80 6.26 -2.39
N ASN A 79 12.83 6.65 -3.66
CA ASN A 79 11.69 6.44 -4.57
C ASN A 79 11.65 4.99 -5.05
N GLY A 80 10.47 4.38 -5.00
CA GLY A 80 10.16 3.13 -5.70
C GLY A 80 9.42 3.35 -7.01
N ALA A 81 9.11 2.25 -7.70
CA ALA A 81 8.29 2.29 -8.91
C ALA A 81 6.90 2.88 -8.60
N SER A 82 6.44 3.83 -9.42
CA SER A 82 5.12 4.43 -9.24
C SER A 82 3.98 3.41 -9.36
N ILE A 83 2.86 3.74 -8.75
CA ILE A 83 1.61 2.97 -8.81
C ILE A 83 0.63 3.72 -9.72
N ARG A 84 0.02 2.99 -10.65
CA ARG A 84 -0.87 3.49 -11.72
C ARG A 84 -2.20 2.76 -11.71
#